data_AF-A0A1J7HY87-F1
#
_entry.id   AF-A0A1J7HY87-F1
#
_cell.length_a   1.000
_cell.length_b   1.000
_cell.length_c   1.000
_cell.angle_alpha   90.00
_cell.angle_beta   90.00
_cell.angle_gamma   90.00
#
_symmetry.space_group_name_H-M   'P 1'
#
loop_
_entity.id
_entity.type
_entity.pdbx_description
1 polymer ?
#
loop_
_entity_poly.entity_id
_entity_poly.type
_entity_poly.pdbx_seq_one_letter_code
_entity_poly.pdbx_strand_id
1 'polypeptide(L)'
;MGNQESTYESHDDFFQQPYSYSGSSGNSVYDEQPSYAESSVNTTGYQQKQLPTYIADNFSSLDQVVSSLREAGLESSNLILGIDFTKSNEWTGKHSFNHKSLHYIGSTPNPYEQAISIIGRTLSSFDEDNLIPCFGFGDASTHDKNVFSFYPDDRYCHGFEEALARYRDIVPHLKLSGPTSFAPVIDAAIDIVERSNGQYHVLVIVADGQVTRNSDTPHGKLSRQEQATVNSIVAASHFPLSIILVGVGDGPWDEMQHFDDSITQRLFDNFQFVNFTKIMSENKEASKKETAFALAALMEIPIQYRAAQNLPIANEESSRYQRKRPLPPPKEVTDHDNAVLQVPSMTKFQSFEPTAPPETESVCPVCLTNPKDMAFGCGHTILN
;
A
#
# COMPACT_ATOMS: atom_id res chain seq x y z
N MET A 1 -1.67 -2.00 -63.87
CA MET A 1 -2.35 -2.56 -65.06
C MET A 1 -3.15 -3.76 -64.61
N GLY A 2 -4.41 -3.88 -65.03
CA GLY A 2 -5.30 -5.01 -64.68
C GLY A 2 -6.52 -4.57 -63.87
N ASN A 3 -7.61 -4.24 -64.56
CA ASN A 3 -8.92 -3.99 -63.95
C ASN A 3 -9.69 -5.31 -63.81
N GLN A 4 -10.65 -5.38 -62.89
CA GLN A 4 -12.05 -5.64 -63.26
C GLN A 4 -13.01 -5.35 -62.08
N GLU A 5 -14.11 -4.68 -62.40
CA GLU A 5 -15.25 -4.41 -61.50
C GLU A 5 -16.30 -5.52 -61.63
N SER A 6 -17.16 -5.69 -60.62
CA SER A 6 -18.60 -5.86 -60.84
C SER A 6 -19.39 -5.72 -59.53
N THR A 7 -20.49 -4.97 -59.63
CA THR A 7 -21.46 -4.67 -58.55
C THR A 7 -22.74 -5.44 -58.85
N TYR A 8 -23.44 -6.00 -57.84
CA TYR A 8 -24.87 -6.33 -57.96
C TYR A 8 -25.61 -6.28 -56.60
N GLU A 9 -26.92 -6.03 -56.68
CA GLU A 9 -27.81 -5.64 -55.58
C GLU A 9 -28.63 -6.80 -54.97
N SER A 10 -29.38 -6.45 -53.93
CA SER A 10 -30.42 -7.18 -53.17
C SER A 10 -31.35 -8.14 -53.94
N HIS A 11 -31.93 -9.13 -53.21
CA HIS A 11 -33.37 -9.17 -52.88
C HIS A 11 -33.73 -10.28 -51.87
N ASP A 12 -34.88 -10.10 -51.21
CA ASP A 12 -35.56 -11.03 -50.29
C ASP A 12 -36.18 -12.27 -50.97
N ASP A 13 -36.48 -13.31 -50.17
CA ASP A 13 -37.86 -13.84 -49.95
C ASP A 13 -37.83 -15.25 -49.30
N PHE A 14 -38.73 -15.52 -48.33
CA PHE A 14 -39.95 -16.35 -48.52
C PHE A 14 -40.63 -16.76 -47.18
N PHE A 15 -41.84 -16.20 -46.92
CA PHE A 15 -43.12 -16.89 -46.59
C PHE A 15 -43.23 -17.93 -45.42
N GLN A 16 -44.39 -18.16 -44.76
CA GLN A 16 -45.68 -17.47 -44.65
C GLN A 16 -46.46 -17.92 -43.37
N GLN A 17 -47.56 -17.21 -43.08
CA GLN A 17 -48.49 -17.38 -41.94
C GLN A 17 -49.62 -18.42 -42.27
N PRO A 18 -50.72 -18.65 -41.49
CA PRO A 18 -51.86 -17.69 -41.48
C PRO A 18 -52.98 -17.74 -40.36
N TYR A 19 -53.88 -16.72 -40.38
CA TYR A 19 -55.30 -16.61 -39.87
C TYR A 19 -55.60 -16.75 -38.33
N SER A 20 -56.32 -15.91 -37.53
CA SER A 20 -57.47 -14.95 -37.61
C SER A 20 -58.88 -15.56 -37.29
N TYR A 21 -59.87 -14.97 -36.56
CA TYR A 21 -60.16 -13.57 -36.13
C TYR A 21 -61.30 -13.43 -35.05
N SER A 22 -61.45 -12.26 -34.39
CA SER A 22 -62.63 -11.69 -33.63
C SER A 22 -63.21 -12.31 -32.31
N GLY A 23 -63.72 -11.48 -31.36
CA GLY A 23 -64.39 -12.00 -30.13
C GLY A 23 -65.18 -11.10 -29.12
N SER A 24 -64.64 -9.99 -28.59
CA SER A 24 -65.31 -8.96 -27.73
C SER A 24 -65.80 -9.22 -26.27
N SER A 25 -65.63 -8.18 -25.43
CA SER A 25 -66.46 -7.74 -24.25
C SER A 25 -66.25 -8.30 -22.82
N GLY A 26 -65.98 -7.41 -21.85
CA GLY A 26 -66.13 -7.64 -20.38
C GLY A 26 -65.37 -6.62 -19.49
N ASN A 27 -66.03 -6.01 -18.49
CA ASN A 27 -65.55 -4.80 -17.77
C ASN A 27 -64.78 -5.03 -16.43
N SER A 28 -63.89 -4.07 -16.20
CA SER A 28 -63.35 -3.43 -14.98
C SER A 28 -64.02 -3.58 -13.58
N VAL A 29 -63.14 -3.86 -12.59
CA VAL A 29 -62.89 -3.13 -11.30
C VAL A 29 -63.86 -3.28 -10.10
N TYR A 30 -63.22 -3.22 -8.91
CA TYR A 30 -63.67 -3.11 -7.50
C TYR A 30 -63.70 -4.42 -6.68
N ASP A 31 -62.83 -4.53 -5.66
CA ASP A 31 -63.30 -4.53 -4.26
C ASP A 31 -62.16 -4.29 -3.22
N GLU A 32 -62.56 -3.98 -1.98
CA GLU A 32 -61.72 -3.50 -0.87
C GLU A 32 -61.06 -4.59 0.03
N GLN A 33 -60.32 -4.14 1.06
CA GLN A 33 -59.61 -4.93 2.06
C GLN A 33 -60.52 -5.86 2.90
N PRO A 34 -59.92 -6.78 3.67
CA PRO A 34 -60.10 -6.60 5.12
C PRO A 34 -58.82 -6.71 5.95
N SER A 35 -58.82 -6.02 7.09
CA SER A 35 -57.78 -6.07 8.12
C SER A 35 -58.08 -7.14 9.18
N TYR A 36 -57.02 -7.76 9.72
CA TYR A 36 -57.04 -8.46 11.00
C TYR A 36 -55.75 -8.14 11.77
N ALA A 37 -55.85 -8.06 13.09
CA ALA A 37 -54.80 -7.57 13.98
C ALA A 37 -54.28 -8.66 14.94
N GLU A 38 -53.23 -8.29 15.70
CA GLU A 38 -52.52 -9.07 16.74
C GLU A 38 -51.61 -10.19 16.20
N SER A 39 -50.32 -10.23 16.54
CA SER A 39 -49.82 -10.13 17.92
C SER A 39 -48.35 -9.66 17.99
N SER A 40 -47.99 -9.06 19.11
CA SER A 40 -46.65 -8.54 19.39
C SER A 40 -45.70 -9.63 19.90
N VAL A 41 -44.58 -9.83 19.21
CA VAL A 41 -43.41 -10.54 19.74
C VAL A 41 -42.25 -9.56 19.78
N ASN A 42 -41.95 -9.05 20.97
CA ASN A 42 -40.76 -8.23 21.23
C ASN A 42 -39.50 -9.10 21.12
N THR A 43 -38.95 -9.21 19.92
CA THR A 43 -37.56 -9.64 19.72
C THR A 43 -36.71 -8.38 19.60
N THR A 44 -35.97 -8.05 20.65
CA THR A 44 -34.94 -6.99 20.62
C THR A 44 -33.78 -7.45 19.75
N GLY A 45 -33.98 -7.39 18.43
CA GLY A 45 -32.92 -7.59 17.47
C GLY A 45 -31.89 -6.47 17.60
N TYR A 46 -30.69 -6.82 18.07
CA TYR A 46 -29.51 -5.99 17.84
C TYR A 46 -29.35 -5.85 16.33
N GLN A 47 -29.78 -4.70 15.78
CA GLN A 47 -29.42 -4.33 14.43
C GLN A 47 -27.91 -4.13 14.42
N GLN A 48 -27.16 -5.14 13.97
CA GLN A 48 -25.85 -4.91 13.40
C GLN A 48 -26.03 -3.85 12.32
N LYS A 49 -25.60 -2.61 12.59
CA LYS A 49 -25.39 -1.62 11.54
C LYS A 49 -24.39 -2.26 10.58
N GLN A 50 -24.84 -2.61 9.38
CA GLN A 50 -23.93 -2.99 8.31
C GLN A 50 -22.95 -1.83 8.14
N LEU A 51 -21.67 -2.12 8.32
CA LEU A 51 -20.60 -1.14 8.08
C LEU A 51 -20.56 -0.85 6.57
N PRO A 52 -20.11 0.34 6.14
CA PRO A 52 -20.08 0.68 4.73
C PRO A 52 -19.19 -0.30 3.96
N THR A 53 -19.71 -0.83 2.84
CA THR A 53 -18.95 -1.66 1.90
C THR A 53 -18.19 -0.83 0.86
N TYR A 54 -18.41 0.48 0.86
CA TYR A 54 -17.78 1.50 0.02
C TYR A 54 -17.67 2.78 0.86
N ILE A 55 -16.51 3.46 0.85
CA ILE A 55 -16.31 4.77 1.48
C ILE A 55 -16.04 5.82 0.40
N ALA A 56 -16.77 6.93 0.42
CA ALA A 56 -16.58 8.01 -0.54
C ALA A 56 -15.47 9.00 -0.12
N ASP A 57 -14.84 9.63 -1.10
CA ASP A 57 -13.94 10.79 -0.92
C ASP A 57 -14.65 11.94 -0.18
N ASN A 58 -14.37 12.09 1.12
CA ASN A 58 -15.04 13.06 1.99
C ASN A 58 -14.14 14.22 2.46
N PHE A 59 -12.83 14.19 2.18
CA PHE A 59 -11.87 15.18 2.65
C PHE A 59 -11.25 16.00 1.53
N SER A 60 -10.95 17.28 1.82
CA SER A 60 -10.40 18.25 0.86
C SER A 60 -9.03 18.80 1.26
N SER A 61 -8.56 18.51 2.47
CA SER A 61 -7.22 18.87 2.94
C SER A 61 -6.71 17.85 3.98
N LEU A 62 -5.38 17.77 4.11
CA LEU A 62 -4.74 16.93 5.12
C LEU A 62 -5.16 17.33 6.54
N ASP A 63 -5.37 18.62 6.83
CA ASP A 63 -5.83 19.10 8.14
C ASP A 63 -7.21 18.53 8.52
N GLN A 64 -8.13 18.39 7.56
CA GLN A 64 -9.43 17.77 7.79
C GLN A 64 -9.29 16.28 8.12
N VAL A 65 -8.39 15.58 7.42
CA VAL A 65 -8.09 14.17 7.71
C VAL A 65 -7.46 14.01 9.09
N VAL A 66 -6.40 14.76 9.40
CA VAL A 66 -5.74 14.78 10.73
C VAL A 66 -6.75 15.07 11.85
N SER A 67 -7.66 16.03 11.63
CA SER A 67 -8.71 16.35 12.59
C SER A 67 -9.69 15.19 12.75
N SER A 68 -10.13 14.57 11.66
CA SER A 68 -11.04 13.42 11.67
C SER A 68 -10.41 12.17 12.30
N LEU A 69 -9.10 11.93 12.12
CA LEU A 69 -8.34 10.87 12.80
C LEU A 69 -8.32 11.10 14.31
N ARG A 70 -8.01 12.32 14.77
CA ARG A 70 -8.05 12.68 16.20
C ARG A 70 -9.47 12.58 16.78
N GLU A 71 -10.49 13.06 16.06
CA GLU A 71 -11.90 12.92 16.45
C GLU A 71 -12.37 11.45 16.48
N ALA A 72 -11.78 10.59 15.66
CA ALA A 72 -12.01 9.15 15.70
C ALA A 72 -11.34 8.46 16.90
N GLY A 73 -10.44 9.14 17.62
CA GLY A 73 -9.64 8.55 18.69
C GLY A 73 -8.40 7.81 18.21
N LEU A 74 -7.94 8.04 16.97
CA LEU A 74 -6.64 7.52 16.50
C LEU A 74 -5.53 8.44 17.04
N GLU A 75 -5.06 8.13 18.24
CA GLU A 75 -3.89 8.80 18.86
C GLU A 75 -2.57 8.17 18.39
N SER A 76 -2.57 6.88 18.08
CA SER A 76 -1.46 6.11 17.51
C SER A 76 -1.98 5.01 16.57
N SER A 77 -1.12 4.58 15.65
CA SER A 77 -1.30 3.46 14.71
C SER A 77 0.03 2.74 14.52
N ASN A 78 0.03 1.57 13.89
CA ASN A 78 1.26 0.87 13.51
C ASN A 78 1.29 0.67 11.99
N LEU A 79 2.39 1.01 11.34
CA LEU A 79 2.53 0.94 9.89
C LEU A 79 3.30 -0.31 9.46
N ILE A 80 2.78 -1.02 8.45
CA ILE A 80 3.44 -2.17 7.81
C ILE A 80 3.74 -1.80 6.35
N LEU A 81 4.93 -2.14 5.84
CA LEU A 81 5.33 -1.84 4.46
C LEU A 81 5.50 -3.13 3.64
N GLY A 82 4.75 -3.25 2.55
CA GLY A 82 4.89 -4.31 1.56
C GLY A 82 5.41 -3.76 0.23
N ILE A 83 6.49 -4.33 -0.30
CA ILE A 83 7.08 -3.93 -1.59
C ILE A 83 6.98 -5.08 -2.60
N ASP A 84 6.33 -4.80 -3.72
CA ASP A 84 6.30 -5.68 -4.89
C ASP A 84 7.70 -5.72 -5.54
N PHE A 85 8.24 -6.92 -5.74
CA PHE A 85 9.49 -7.21 -6.46
C PHE A 85 9.26 -8.18 -7.63
N THR A 86 8.08 -8.13 -8.24
CA THR A 86 7.76 -8.90 -9.45
C THR A 86 8.43 -8.29 -10.68
N LYS A 87 8.52 -9.11 -11.73
CA LYS A 87 9.24 -8.77 -12.96
C LYS A 87 8.53 -7.72 -13.82
N SER A 88 7.23 -7.48 -13.61
CA SER A 88 6.51 -6.45 -14.36
C SER A 88 7.11 -5.06 -14.21
N ASN A 89 7.71 -4.79 -13.06
CA ASN A 89 8.53 -3.62 -12.77
C ASN A 89 9.69 -3.39 -13.76
N GLU A 90 10.09 -4.37 -14.60
CA GLU A 90 11.05 -4.15 -15.70
C GLU A 90 10.45 -3.34 -16.87
N TRP A 91 9.14 -3.40 -17.09
CA TRP A 91 8.45 -2.80 -18.26
C TRP A 91 7.34 -1.81 -17.92
N THR A 92 6.79 -1.81 -16.70
CA THR A 92 5.76 -0.85 -16.25
C THR A 92 6.30 0.55 -15.95
N GLY A 93 7.61 0.80 -16.13
CA GLY A 93 8.21 2.13 -16.18
C GLY A 93 8.39 2.70 -17.60
N LYS A 94 7.75 2.10 -18.62
CA LYS A 94 7.96 2.44 -20.02
C LYS A 94 7.63 3.90 -20.33
N HIS A 95 6.52 4.42 -19.81
CA HIS A 95 6.05 5.79 -20.08
C HIS A 95 6.32 6.74 -18.91
N SER A 96 6.10 6.29 -17.68
CA SER A 96 6.26 7.05 -16.43
C SER A 96 7.72 7.19 -15.96
N PHE A 97 8.62 6.28 -16.36
CA PHE A 97 9.99 6.24 -15.87
C PHE A 97 11.04 6.01 -16.99
N ASN A 98 10.79 6.59 -18.17
CA ASN A 98 11.75 6.70 -19.27
C ASN A 98 12.36 5.36 -19.73
N HIS A 99 11.52 4.32 -19.89
CA HIS A 99 11.95 2.97 -20.26
C HIS A 99 12.90 2.27 -19.28
N LYS A 100 12.99 2.74 -18.03
CA LYS A 100 13.73 2.06 -16.96
C LYS A 100 12.80 1.16 -16.16
N SER A 101 13.39 0.16 -15.50
CA SER A 101 12.68 -0.56 -14.45
C SER A 101 12.29 0.39 -13.32
N LEU A 102 11.11 0.20 -12.74
CA LEU A 102 10.63 0.94 -11.57
C LEU A 102 11.53 0.74 -10.32
N HIS A 103 12.32 -0.34 -10.27
CA HIS A 103 13.34 -0.56 -9.24
C HIS A 103 14.75 -0.08 -9.62
N TYR A 104 14.94 0.62 -10.75
CA TYR A 104 16.28 1.06 -11.16
C TYR A 104 16.89 1.98 -10.08
N ILE A 105 17.96 1.51 -9.43
CA ILE A 105 18.71 2.29 -8.44
C ILE A 105 19.66 3.22 -9.19
N GLY A 106 19.50 4.54 -8.99
CA GLY A 106 20.29 5.57 -9.64
C GLY A 106 20.54 6.79 -8.76
N SER A 107 20.96 7.88 -9.40
CA SER A 107 21.13 9.20 -8.78
C SER A 107 19.80 9.94 -8.53
N THR A 108 18.77 9.62 -9.31
CA THR A 108 17.40 10.10 -9.13
C THR A 108 16.56 9.01 -8.47
N PRO A 109 15.81 9.29 -7.39
CA PRO A 109 14.93 8.31 -6.76
C PRO A 109 13.93 7.72 -7.76
N ASN A 110 13.81 6.39 -7.79
CA ASN A 110 12.78 5.70 -8.56
C ASN A 110 11.38 5.79 -7.90
N PRO A 111 10.29 5.41 -8.59
CA PRO A 111 8.94 5.61 -8.05
C PRO A 111 8.68 4.95 -6.69
N TYR A 112 9.28 3.78 -6.40
CA TYR A 112 9.22 3.15 -5.08
C TYR A 112 9.95 3.99 -4.02
N GLU A 113 11.16 4.48 -4.31
CA GLU A 113 11.91 5.35 -3.39
C GLU A 113 11.15 6.64 -3.08
N GLN A 114 10.51 7.24 -4.10
CA GLN A 114 9.67 8.43 -3.93
C GLN A 114 8.45 8.13 -3.07
N ALA A 115 7.74 7.01 -3.33
CA ALA A 115 6.61 6.58 -2.52
C ALA A 115 7.01 6.36 -1.05
N ILE A 116 8.01 5.51 -0.78
CA ILE A 116 8.51 5.22 0.58
C ILE A 116 8.93 6.52 1.30
N SER A 117 9.65 7.42 0.63
CA SER A 117 10.07 8.71 1.20
C SER A 117 8.91 9.66 1.51
N ILE A 118 7.86 9.68 0.69
CA ILE A 118 6.69 10.55 0.94
C ILE A 118 5.82 9.92 2.05
N ILE A 119 5.51 8.62 1.97
CA ILE A 119 4.81 7.86 3.01
C ILE A 119 5.49 8.10 4.37
N GLY A 120 6.81 7.95 4.43
CA GLY A 120 7.59 8.19 5.65
C GLY A 120 7.45 9.61 6.19
N ARG A 121 7.39 10.63 5.33
CA ARG A 121 7.20 12.03 5.78
C ARG A 121 5.75 12.39 6.13
N THR A 122 4.77 11.63 5.67
CA THR A 122 3.34 11.97 5.82
C THR A 122 2.62 11.08 6.83
N LEU A 123 3.05 9.84 7.01
CA LEU A 123 2.40 8.85 7.88
C LEU A 123 3.16 8.56 9.19
N SER A 124 4.48 8.77 9.26
CA SER A 124 5.27 8.46 10.48
C SER A 124 4.82 9.22 11.73
N SER A 125 4.18 10.39 11.59
CA SER A 125 3.60 11.12 12.71
C SER A 125 2.41 10.42 13.39
N PHE A 126 1.93 9.32 12.82
CA PHE A 126 0.88 8.47 13.37
C PHE A 126 1.40 7.09 13.80
N ASP A 127 2.68 6.79 13.62
CA ASP A 127 3.28 5.51 14.01
C ASP A 127 3.67 5.54 15.50
N GLU A 128 3.34 4.49 16.27
CA GLU A 128 3.47 4.51 17.73
C GLU A 128 4.92 4.39 18.23
N ASP A 129 5.70 3.49 17.63
CA ASP A 129 7.04 3.11 18.10
C ASP A 129 8.16 3.34 17.08
N ASN A 130 7.81 3.78 15.86
CA ASN A 130 8.70 3.96 14.72
C ASN A 130 9.40 2.63 14.30
N LEU A 131 8.77 1.48 14.52
CA LEU A 131 9.25 0.15 14.12
C LEU A 131 8.40 -0.40 12.97
N ILE A 132 8.87 -0.22 11.74
CA ILE A 132 8.13 -0.58 10.52
C ILE A 132 8.48 -2.02 10.10
N PRO A 133 7.54 -2.99 10.16
CA PRO A 133 7.74 -4.30 9.56
C PRO A 133 7.76 -4.15 8.04
N CYS A 134 8.87 -4.50 7.40
CA CYS A 134 9.06 -4.33 5.96
C CYS A 134 9.21 -5.69 5.26
N PHE A 135 8.39 -5.92 4.24
CA PHE A 135 8.32 -7.16 3.49
C PHE A 135 8.52 -6.96 1.99
N GLY A 136 9.21 -7.89 1.35
CA GLY A 136 9.25 -8.05 -0.10
C GLY A 136 8.45 -9.27 -0.57
N PHE A 137 7.85 -9.20 -1.76
CA PHE A 137 7.15 -10.34 -2.37
C PHE A 137 7.31 -10.36 -3.90
N GLY A 138 7.04 -11.51 -4.53
CA GLY A 138 7.08 -11.65 -5.99
C GLY A 138 8.46 -11.85 -6.62
N ASP A 139 9.52 -11.86 -5.82
CA ASP A 139 10.88 -12.20 -6.27
C ASP A 139 11.02 -13.73 -6.50
N ALA A 140 12.18 -14.17 -7.01
CA ALA A 140 12.45 -15.59 -7.25
C ALA A 140 12.50 -16.46 -5.97
N SER A 141 12.66 -15.88 -4.77
CA SER A 141 12.56 -16.62 -3.51
C SER A 141 11.10 -16.83 -3.08
N THR A 142 10.23 -15.84 -3.29
CA THR A 142 8.85 -15.83 -2.76
C THR A 142 7.78 -16.27 -3.76
N HIS A 143 7.92 -15.90 -5.03
CA HIS A 143 6.87 -16.01 -6.05
C HIS A 143 5.52 -15.44 -5.51
N ASP A 144 4.39 -16.06 -5.86
CA ASP A 144 3.04 -15.72 -5.41
C ASP A 144 2.64 -16.39 -4.07
N LYS A 145 3.60 -16.87 -3.27
CA LYS A 145 3.32 -17.83 -2.17
C LYS A 145 3.70 -17.38 -0.78
N ASN A 146 4.71 -16.53 -0.64
CA ASN A 146 5.29 -16.09 0.62
C ASN A 146 5.67 -14.60 0.52
N VAL A 147 6.12 -14.03 1.64
CA VAL A 147 6.91 -12.79 1.67
C VAL A 147 8.29 -13.08 2.25
N PHE A 148 9.25 -12.18 2.06
CA PHE A 148 10.50 -12.16 2.82
C PHE A 148 10.59 -10.90 3.69
N SER A 149 11.11 -11.01 4.90
CA SER A 149 11.41 -9.86 5.77
C SER A 149 12.65 -9.13 5.27
N PHE A 150 12.68 -7.79 5.35
CA PHE A 150 13.83 -6.98 4.93
C PHE A 150 15.12 -7.26 5.73
N TYR A 151 14.98 -7.68 6.98
CA TYR A 151 16.08 -8.15 7.83
C TYR A 151 15.86 -9.60 8.28
N PRO A 152 16.93 -10.33 8.63
CA PRO A 152 16.83 -11.60 9.33
C PRO A 152 16.15 -11.47 10.71
N ASP A 153 15.82 -12.62 11.30
CA ASP A 153 15.35 -12.75 12.69
C ASP A 153 14.13 -11.88 13.05
N ASP A 154 13.24 -11.65 12.08
CA ASP A 154 12.02 -10.83 12.20
C ASP A 154 12.27 -9.37 12.68
N ARG A 155 13.48 -8.83 12.46
CA ARG A 155 13.81 -7.43 12.80
C ARG A 155 13.03 -6.44 11.92
N TYR A 156 12.37 -5.48 12.56
CA TYR A 156 11.70 -4.34 11.91
C TYR A 156 12.69 -3.18 11.63
N CYS A 157 12.35 -2.32 10.68
CA CYS A 157 13.13 -1.12 10.36
C CYS A 157 12.82 0.01 11.35
N HIS A 158 13.83 0.76 11.80
CA HIS A 158 13.64 1.98 12.57
C HIS A 158 13.28 3.14 11.63
N GLY A 159 11.97 3.35 11.46
CA GLY A 159 11.41 4.38 10.58
C GLY A 159 11.56 4.10 9.08
N PHE A 160 10.97 4.98 8.29
CA PHE A 160 10.99 4.90 6.83
C PHE A 160 12.35 5.27 6.23
N GLU A 161 13.21 5.97 6.97
CA GLU A 161 14.60 6.23 6.63
C GLU A 161 15.41 4.92 6.53
N GLU A 162 15.30 4.04 7.54
CA GLU A 162 15.95 2.72 7.47
C GLU A 162 15.27 1.84 6.41
N ALA A 163 13.94 1.86 6.30
CA ALA A 163 13.23 1.09 5.27
C ALA A 163 13.66 1.47 3.84
N LEU A 164 13.84 2.77 3.57
CA LEU A 164 14.32 3.28 2.28
C LEU A 164 15.78 2.94 2.02
N ALA A 165 16.66 3.09 3.02
CA ALA A 165 18.06 2.67 2.90
C ALA A 165 18.15 1.17 2.60
N ARG A 166 17.43 0.37 3.38
CA ARG A 166 17.41 -1.09 3.24
C ARG A 166 16.80 -1.56 1.92
N TYR A 167 15.75 -0.89 1.42
CA TYR A 167 15.24 -1.12 0.06
C TYR A 167 16.34 -0.95 -1.01
N ARG A 168 17.14 0.12 -0.92
CA ARG A 168 18.23 0.38 -1.88
C ARG A 168 19.35 -0.66 -1.79
N ASP A 169 19.61 -1.21 -0.60
CA ASP A 169 20.60 -2.28 -0.41
C ASP A 169 20.10 -3.64 -0.93
N ILE A 170 18.81 -3.96 -0.74
CA ILE A 170 18.21 -5.24 -1.14
C ILE A 170 18.09 -5.35 -2.67
N VAL A 171 17.53 -4.32 -3.32
CA VAL A 171 17.13 -4.34 -4.75
C VAL A 171 18.21 -4.86 -5.72
N PRO A 172 19.49 -4.44 -5.66
CA PRO A 172 20.53 -4.89 -6.58
C PRO A 172 20.82 -6.40 -6.54
N HIS A 173 20.40 -7.09 -5.47
CA HIS A 173 20.64 -8.51 -5.25
C HIS A 173 19.38 -9.37 -5.45
N LEU A 174 18.23 -8.76 -5.73
CA LEU A 174 17.00 -9.48 -6.03
C LEU A 174 16.95 -9.97 -7.48
N LYS A 175 16.31 -11.13 -7.66
CA LYS A 175 15.89 -11.63 -8.96
C LYS A 175 14.38 -11.48 -9.08
N LEU A 176 13.93 -10.43 -9.77
CA LEU A 176 12.52 -10.16 -10.01
C LEU A 176 11.84 -11.34 -10.74
N SER A 177 10.63 -11.73 -10.31
CA SER A 177 9.97 -12.95 -10.76
C SER A 177 8.43 -12.78 -10.84
N GLY A 178 7.68 -13.79 -10.41
CA GLY A 178 6.23 -13.78 -10.29
C GLY A 178 5.73 -15.22 -10.03
N PRO A 179 4.43 -15.51 -10.13
CA PRO A 179 3.33 -14.57 -10.40
C PRO A 179 3.17 -13.49 -9.31
N THR A 180 2.34 -12.49 -9.61
CA THR A 180 1.99 -11.37 -8.73
C THR A 180 0.68 -11.66 -8.01
N SER A 181 0.69 -11.65 -6.68
CA SER A 181 -0.50 -11.70 -5.81
C SER A 181 -0.19 -10.96 -4.51
N PHE A 182 -1.15 -10.19 -3.99
CA PHE A 182 -0.98 -9.49 -2.70
C PHE A 182 -1.40 -10.35 -1.49
N ALA A 183 -1.99 -11.53 -1.73
CA ALA A 183 -2.40 -12.44 -0.67
C ALA A 183 -1.28 -12.71 0.37
N PRO A 184 -0.03 -13.04 -0.01
CA PRO A 184 1.01 -13.34 0.98
C PRO A 184 1.36 -12.15 1.90
N VAL A 185 1.30 -10.91 1.41
CA VAL A 185 1.65 -9.73 2.20
C VAL A 185 0.48 -9.24 3.06
N ILE A 186 -0.75 -9.42 2.59
CA ILE A 186 -1.95 -9.19 3.40
C ILE A 186 -2.05 -10.23 4.52
N ASP A 187 -1.82 -11.52 4.21
CA ASP A 187 -1.77 -12.60 5.21
C ASP A 187 -0.66 -12.34 6.27
N ALA A 188 0.51 -11.84 5.86
CA ALA A 188 1.59 -11.48 6.78
C ALA A 188 1.24 -10.28 7.68
N ALA A 189 0.45 -9.32 7.19
CA ALA A 189 -0.06 -8.21 7.99
C ALA A 189 -1.13 -8.66 9.01
N ILE A 190 -2.02 -9.58 8.61
CA ILE A 190 -2.95 -10.25 9.54
C ILE A 190 -2.16 -10.95 10.67
N ASP A 191 -1.11 -11.70 10.32
CA ASP A 191 -0.22 -12.36 11.29
C ASP A 191 0.52 -11.36 12.23
N ILE A 192 0.68 -10.09 11.86
CA ILE A 192 1.18 -9.03 12.76
C ILE A 192 0.06 -8.52 13.68
N VAL A 193 -1.13 -8.25 13.14
CA VAL A 193 -2.29 -7.77 13.92
C VAL A 193 -2.74 -8.79 14.97
N GLU A 194 -2.68 -10.09 14.66
CA GLU A 194 -2.90 -11.15 15.65
C GLU A 194 -1.83 -11.12 16.76
N ARG A 195 -0.55 -10.95 16.41
CA ARG A 195 0.57 -10.96 17.37
C ARG A 195 0.64 -9.71 18.24
N SER A 196 0.17 -8.56 17.76
CA SER A 196 0.01 -7.33 18.52
C SER A 196 -1.29 -7.30 19.34
N ASN A 197 -1.96 -8.46 19.49
CA ASN A 197 -3.16 -8.64 20.32
C ASN A 197 -4.34 -7.77 19.84
N GLY A 198 -4.45 -7.53 18.53
CA GLY A 198 -5.53 -6.75 17.91
C GLY A 198 -5.31 -5.23 17.93
N GLN A 199 -4.06 -4.75 18.01
CA GLN A 199 -3.79 -3.33 17.77
C GLN A 199 -4.07 -2.95 16.31
N TYR A 200 -4.51 -1.70 16.09
CA TYR A 200 -4.81 -1.21 14.75
C TYR A 200 -3.54 -1.01 13.92
N HIS A 201 -3.55 -1.53 12.69
CA HIS A 201 -2.44 -1.41 11.74
C HIS A 201 -2.91 -0.87 10.39
N VAL A 202 -2.00 -0.20 9.68
CA VAL A 202 -2.17 0.17 8.26
C VAL A 202 -1.07 -0.52 7.45
N LEU A 203 -1.46 -1.46 6.59
CA LEU A 203 -0.57 -2.06 5.59
C LEU A 203 -0.49 -1.15 4.36
N VAL A 204 0.68 -0.61 4.07
CA VAL A 204 0.97 0.12 2.84
C VAL A 204 1.68 -0.80 1.86
N ILE A 205 1.02 -1.15 0.76
CA ILE A 205 1.61 -1.94 -0.34
C ILE A 205 2.03 -0.97 -1.44
N VAL A 206 3.30 -0.98 -1.85
CA VAL A 206 3.76 -0.27 -3.05
C VAL A 206 3.92 -1.30 -4.17
N ALA A 207 3.24 -1.11 -5.30
CA ALA A 207 3.21 -2.07 -6.41
C ALA A 207 2.90 -1.42 -7.77
N ASP A 208 3.15 -2.14 -8.86
CA ASP A 208 2.85 -1.70 -10.24
C ASP A 208 1.47 -2.12 -10.77
N GLY A 209 0.64 -2.72 -9.90
CA GLY A 209 -0.74 -3.11 -10.17
C GLY A 209 -0.90 -4.38 -11.02
N GLN A 210 0.18 -5.03 -11.46
CA GLN A 210 0.11 -6.14 -12.42
C GLN A 210 -0.17 -7.50 -11.76
N VAL A 211 -1.26 -7.61 -10.99
CA VAL A 211 -1.73 -8.90 -10.44
C VAL A 211 -1.92 -9.89 -11.59
N THR A 212 -1.35 -11.10 -11.46
CA THR A 212 -1.20 -11.97 -12.63
C THR A 212 -2.54 -12.54 -13.08
N ARG A 213 -2.92 -12.23 -14.32
CA ARG A 213 -4.04 -12.85 -15.04
C ARG A 213 -3.53 -13.82 -16.09
N ASN A 214 -4.03 -15.06 -16.08
CA ASN A 214 -3.73 -16.02 -17.15
C ASN A 214 -4.47 -15.61 -18.43
N SER A 215 -3.84 -15.80 -19.59
CA SER A 215 -4.42 -15.55 -20.92
C SER A 215 -5.72 -16.31 -21.15
N ASP A 216 -5.86 -17.48 -20.52
CA ASP A 216 -7.03 -18.37 -20.63
C ASP A 216 -8.15 -18.03 -19.63
N THR A 217 -7.96 -17.04 -18.74
CA THR A 217 -9.00 -16.58 -17.82
C THR A 217 -10.12 -15.89 -18.62
N PRO A 218 -11.36 -16.41 -18.61
CA PRO A 218 -12.47 -15.78 -19.35
C PRO A 218 -12.76 -14.37 -18.85
N HIS A 219 -13.18 -13.47 -19.74
CA HIS A 219 -13.66 -12.14 -19.35
C HIS A 219 -14.74 -12.23 -18.25
N GLY A 220 -14.61 -11.39 -17.22
CA GLY A 220 -15.50 -11.40 -16.06
C GLY A 220 -15.19 -12.50 -15.03
N LYS A 221 -14.13 -13.29 -15.18
CA LYS A 221 -13.59 -14.16 -14.12
C LYS A 221 -12.26 -13.64 -13.60
N LEU A 222 -12.03 -13.91 -12.31
CA LEU A 222 -10.75 -13.71 -11.64
C LEU A 222 -9.80 -14.88 -11.93
N SER A 223 -8.51 -14.58 -12.03
CA SER A 223 -7.41 -15.52 -12.01
C SER A 223 -7.24 -16.16 -10.63
N ARG A 224 -6.33 -17.13 -10.52
CA ARG A 224 -5.97 -17.70 -9.21
C ARG A 224 -5.40 -16.64 -8.27
N GLN A 225 -4.56 -15.74 -8.77
CA GLN A 225 -3.87 -14.71 -8.00
C GLN A 225 -4.80 -13.53 -7.66
N GLU A 226 -5.68 -13.13 -8.58
CA GLU A 226 -6.74 -12.16 -8.35
C GLU A 226 -7.69 -12.69 -7.26
N GLN A 227 -8.18 -13.93 -7.38
CA GLN A 227 -9.05 -14.56 -6.38
C GLN A 227 -8.37 -14.74 -5.01
N ALA A 228 -7.09 -15.12 -4.98
CA ALA A 228 -6.34 -15.21 -3.73
C ALA A 228 -6.24 -13.84 -3.03
N THR A 229 -5.94 -12.78 -3.79
CA THR A 229 -5.86 -11.40 -3.29
C THR A 229 -7.20 -10.97 -2.70
N VAL A 230 -8.32 -11.16 -3.42
CA VAL A 230 -9.67 -10.85 -2.93
C VAL A 230 -9.98 -11.63 -1.63
N ASN A 231 -9.63 -12.91 -1.57
CA ASN A 231 -9.86 -13.72 -0.37
C ASN A 231 -9.10 -13.16 0.85
N SER A 232 -7.84 -12.73 0.69
CA SER A 232 -7.06 -12.13 1.78
C SER A 232 -7.54 -10.72 2.16
N ILE A 233 -8.07 -9.92 1.22
CA ILE A 233 -8.71 -8.63 1.55
C ILE A 233 -9.96 -8.86 2.42
N VAL A 234 -10.81 -9.82 2.02
CA VAL A 234 -12.00 -10.23 2.80
C VAL A 234 -11.58 -10.77 4.17
N ALA A 235 -10.50 -11.56 4.25
CA ALA A 235 -9.92 -12.02 5.52
C ALA A 235 -9.52 -10.83 6.41
N ALA A 236 -8.74 -9.89 5.86
CA ALA A 236 -8.24 -8.71 6.56
C ALA A 236 -9.37 -7.86 7.17
N SER A 237 -10.55 -7.81 6.54
CA SER A 237 -11.71 -7.07 7.08
C SER A 237 -12.28 -7.64 8.39
N HIS A 238 -11.80 -8.80 8.85
CA HIS A 238 -12.13 -9.36 10.17
C HIS A 238 -11.15 -8.90 11.27
N PHE A 239 -10.12 -8.13 10.91
CA PHE A 239 -9.08 -7.63 11.79
C PHE A 239 -9.07 -6.09 11.77
N PRO A 240 -8.52 -5.43 12.79
CA PRO A 240 -8.29 -3.98 12.77
C PRO A 240 -7.10 -3.64 11.86
N LEU A 241 -7.28 -3.88 10.55
CA LEU A 241 -6.29 -3.73 9.50
C LEU A 241 -6.87 -2.95 8.32
N SER A 242 -6.30 -1.77 8.08
CA SER A 242 -6.50 -1.02 6.84
C SER A 242 -5.41 -1.34 5.83
N ILE A 243 -5.73 -1.33 4.54
CA ILE A 243 -4.78 -1.59 3.45
C ILE A 243 -4.77 -0.37 2.52
N ILE A 244 -3.60 0.18 2.23
CA ILE A 244 -3.39 1.23 1.22
C ILE A 244 -2.50 0.67 0.13
N LEU A 245 -3.00 0.59 -1.10
CA LEU A 245 -2.23 0.22 -2.29
C LEU A 245 -1.75 1.46 -3.03
N VAL A 246 -0.45 1.71 -3.00
CA VAL A 246 0.23 2.81 -3.68
C VAL A 246 0.72 2.34 -5.05
N GLY A 247 -0.05 2.70 -6.08
CA GLY A 247 0.20 2.33 -7.47
C GLY A 247 1.29 3.18 -8.15
N VAL A 248 2.44 2.57 -8.42
CA VAL A 248 3.59 3.18 -9.12
C VAL A 248 3.75 2.64 -10.55
N GLY A 249 4.30 3.44 -11.45
CA GLY A 249 4.44 3.07 -12.87
C GLY A 249 3.19 3.34 -13.72
N ASP A 250 3.13 2.67 -14.87
CA ASP A 250 2.19 2.94 -15.98
C ASP A 250 0.77 2.38 -15.76
N GLY A 251 0.62 1.36 -14.91
CA GLY A 251 -0.60 0.54 -14.85
C GLY A 251 -0.67 -0.50 -15.98
N PRO A 252 -1.88 -0.97 -16.38
CA PRO A 252 -3.21 -0.46 -16.05
C PRO A 252 -3.62 -0.62 -14.58
N TRP A 253 -4.70 0.06 -14.19
CA TRP A 253 -5.14 0.22 -12.79
C TRP A 253 -6.57 -0.27 -12.52
N ASP A 254 -7.27 -0.78 -13.53
CA ASP A 254 -8.70 -1.11 -13.48
C ASP A 254 -9.03 -2.18 -12.42
N GLU A 255 -8.20 -3.22 -12.31
CA GLU A 255 -8.35 -4.26 -11.26
C GLU A 255 -8.08 -3.71 -9.85
N MET A 256 -7.25 -2.66 -9.71
CA MET A 256 -6.98 -2.05 -8.41
C MET A 256 -8.16 -1.19 -7.94
N GLN A 257 -8.83 -0.51 -8.88
CA GLN A 257 -10.13 0.16 -8.64
C GLN A 257 -11.24 -0.85 -8.32
N HIS A 258 -11.20 -2.05 -8.92
CA HIS A 258 -12.15 -3.12 -8.59
C HIS A 258 -11.96 -3.62 -7.14
N PHE A 259 -10.72 -3.72 -6.66
CA PHE A 259 -10.46 -4.07 -5.25
C PHE A 259 -10.85 -2.96 -4.26
N ASP A 260 -10.76 -1.69 -4.70
CA ASP A 260 -11.26 -0.50 -4.00
C ASP A 260 -12.78 -0.57 -3.79
N ASP A 261 -13.56 -0.60 -4.89
CA ASP A 261 -14.99 -0.28 -4.84
C ASP A 261 -15.92 -1.50 -4.76
N SER A 262 -15.47 -2.68 -5.21
CA SER A 262 -16.38 -3.75 -5.65
C SER A 262 -16.36 -5.03 -4.82
N ILE A 263 -15.50 -5.12 -3.79
CA ILE A 263 -15.45 -6.30 -2.91
C ILE A 263 -16.64 -6.25 -1.95
N THR A 264 -17.64 -7.10 -2.16
CA THR A 264 -18.90 -7.09 -1.39
C THR A 264 -18.92 -8.03 -0.19
N GLN A 265 -17.93 -8.93 -0.07
CA GLN A 265 -17.87 -9.94 0.99
C GLN A 265 -17.08 -9.50 2.24
N ARG A 266 -16.43 -8.32 2.19
CA ARG A 266 -15.70 -7.73 3.32
C ARG A 266 -16.66 -7.17 4.39
N LEU A 267 -16.30 -7.25 5.67
CA LEU A 267 -17.15 -6.75 6.77
C LEU A 267 -17.29 -5.24 6.78
N PHE A 268 -16.24 -4.54 6.37
CA PHE A 268 -16.18 -3.11 6.14
C PHE A 268 -15.21 -2.85 4.99
N ASP A 269 -15.33 -1.69 4.36
CA ASP A 269 -14.33 -1.23 3.39
C ASP A 269 -12.98 -1.03 4.08
N ASN A 270 -11.96 -1.79 3.67
CA ASN A 270 -10.66 -1.86 4.33
C ASN A 270 -9.49 -1.74 3.35
N PHE A 271 -9.73 -1.30 2.12
CA PHE A 271 -8.75 -1.26 1.05
C PHE A 271 -8.90 0.04 0.26
N GLN A 272 -7.85 0.86 0.23
CA GLN A 272 -7.74 2.10 -0.53
C GLN A 272 -6.69 1.97 -1.65
N PHE A 273 -7.02 2.29 -2.90
CA PHE A 273 -6.07 2.43 -4.00
C PHE A 273 -5.70 3.90 -4.26
N VAL A 274 -4.39 4.15 -4.37
CA VAL A 274 -3.84 5.48 -4.67
C VAL A 274 -2.94 5.42 -5.89
N ASN A 275 -3.34 6.07 -6.98
CA ASN A 275 -2.53 6.18 -8.18
C ASN A 275 -1.43 7.25 -8.00
N PHE A 276 -0.29 6.84 -7.42
CA PHE A 276 0.86 7.69 -7.14
C PHE A 276 1.42 8.34 -8.40
N THR A 277 1.61 7.57 -9.49
CA THR A 277 2.12 8.09 -10.76
C THR A 277 1.27 9.25 -11.28
N LYS A 278 -0.06 9.09 -11.28
CA LYS A 278 -1.00 10.12 -11.74
C LYS A 278 -0.83 11.41 -10.92
N ILE A 279 -0.83 11.31 -9.60
CA ILE A 279 -0.67 12.48 -8.70
C ILE A 279 0.69 13.16 -8.93
N MET A 280 1.78 12.39 -9.02
CA MET A 280 3.12 12.93 -9.19
C MET A 280 3.38 13.50 -10.60
N SER A 281 2.63 13.05 -11.61
CA SER A 281 2.68 13.59 -12.98
C SER A 281 2.04 14.97 -13.13
N GLU A 282 1.25 15.44 -12.16
CA GLU A 282 0.56 16.72 -12.26
C GLU A 282 1.53 17.91 -12.35
N ASN A 283 1.12 18.95 -13.09
CA ASN A 283 1.85 20.22 -13.19
C ASN A 283 1.56 21.11 -11.96
N LYS A 284 1.99 20.65 -10.79
CA LYS A 284 1.90 21.33 -9.48
C LYS A 284 3.26 21.29 -8.78
N GLU A 285 3.46 22.22 -7.85
CA GLU A 285 4.63 22.24 -6.95
C GLU A 285 4.76 20.91 -6.18
N ALA A 286 5.99 20.48 -5.89
CA ALA A 286 6.26 19.19 -5.25
C ALA A 286 5.48 19.00 -3.94
N SER A 287 5.52 19.99 -3.04
CA SER A 287 4.78 19.96 -1.76
C SER A 287 3.27 19.73 -1.96
N LYS A 288 2.66 20.39 -2.95
CA LYS A 288 1.22 20.21 -3.26
C LYS A 288 0.90 18.80 -3.76
N LYS A 289 1.82 18.14 -4.45
CA LYS A 289 1.66 16.75 -4.91
C LYS A 289 1.84 15.75 -3.77
N GLU A 290 2.79 16.00 -2.88
CA GLU A 290 2.97 15.23 -1.64
C GLU A 290 1.74 15.35 -0.73
N THR A 291 1.19 16.55 -0.53
CA THR A 291 -0.07 16.74 0.22
C THR A 291 -1.26 16.07 -0.46
N ALA A 292 -1.37 16.13 -1.80
CA ALA A 292 -2.44 15.45 -2.53
C ALA A 292 -2.34 13.91 -2.41
N PHE A 293 -1.14 13.35 -2.45
CA PHE A 293 -0.91 11.93 -2.20
C PHE A 293 -1.23 11.54 -0.76
N ALA A 294 -0.79 12.30 0.24
CA ALA A 294 -1.11 12.05 1.65
C ALA A 294 -2.62 12.08 1.92
N LEU A 295 -3.34 13.04 1.32
CA LEU A 295 -4.79 13.16 1.38
C LEU A 295 -5.48 11.95 0.75
N ALA A 296 -5.04 11.50 -0.42
CA ALA A 296 -5.60 10.31 -1.09
C ALA A 296 -5.32 9.02 -0.30
N ALA A 297 -4.12 8.85 0.24
CA ALA A 297 -3.75 7.66 1.03
C ALA A 297 -4.50 7.57 2.37
N LEU A 298 -4.82 8.71 2.99
CA LEU A 298 -5.52 8.76 4.26
C LEU A 298 -7.04 9.02 4.14
N MET A 299 -7.59 9.05 2.92
CA MET A 299 -8.98 9.49 2.68
C MET A 299 -9.98 8.65 3.48
N GLU A 300 -9.82 7.33 3.46
CA GLU A 300 -10.74 6.42 4.14
C GLU A 300 -10.35 6.07 5.57
N ILE A 301 -9.07 6.17 5.93
CA ILE A 301 -8.50 5.72 7.22
C ILE A 301 -9.31 6.16 8.46
N PRO A 302 -9.84 7.40 8.59
CA PRO A 302 -10.67 7.77 9.74
C PRO A 302 -11.98 6.96 9.86
N ILE A 303 -12.55 6.52 8.74
CA ILE A 303 -13.79 5.76 8.68
C ILE A 303 -13.49 4.28 8.85
N GLN A 304 -12.43 3.78 8.19
CA GLN A 304 -11.93 2.41 8.36
C GLN A 304 -11.53 2.12 9.81
N TYR A 305 -10.85 3.04 10.49
CA TYR A 305 -10.50 2.91 11.92
C TYR A 305 -11.74 2.80 12.81
N ARG A 306 -12.76 3.65 12.59
CA ARG A 306 -14.02 3.57 13.34
C ARG A 306 -14.75 2.25 13.06
N ALA A 307 -14.69 1.73 11.84
CA ALA A 307 -15.25 0.42 11.51
C ALA A 307 -14.50 -0.71 12.24
N ALA A 308 -13.16 -0.70 12.19
CA ALA A 308 -12.27 -1.62 12.88
C ALA A 308 -12.50 -1.66 14.40
N GLN A 309 -12.68 -0.51 15.06
CA GLN A 309 -12.98 -0.46 16.50
C GLN A 309 -14.34 -1.08 16.88
N ASN A 310 -15.27 -1.20 15.93
CA ASN A 310 -16.58 -1.81 16.14
C ASN A 310 -16.64 -3.30 15.74
N LEU A 311 -15.51 -3.90 15.36
CA LEU A 311 -15.44 -5.34 15.11
C LEU A 311 -15.75 -6.12 16.39
N PRO A 312 -16.54 -7.20 16.32
CA PRO A 312 -16.70 -8.10 17.45
C PRO A 312 -15.33 -8.71 17.79
N ILE A 313 -14.96 -8.70 19.08
CA ILE A 313 -13.75 -9.38 19.56
C ILE A 313 -13.79 -10.83 19.07
N ALA A 314 -12.84 -11.21 18.24
CA ALA A 314 -12.73 -12.56 17.74
C ALA A 314 -12.49 -13.50 18.93
N ASN A 315 -13.47 -14.35 19.24
CA ASN A 315 -13.25 -15.47 20.15
C ASN A 315 -12.10 -16.32 19.61
N GLU A 316 -11.25 -16.87 20.49
CA GLU A 316 -9.99 -17.59 20.15
C GLU A 316 -10.14 -18.78 19.17
N GLU A 317 -11.36 -19.15 18.81
CA GLU A 317 -11.69 -20.14 17.77
C GLU A 317 -11.71 -19.57 16.35
N SER A 318 -11.41 -18.28 16.13
CA SER A 318 -11.17 -17.73 14.79
C SER A 318 -10.10 -18.55 14.09
N SER A 319 -10.54 -19.40 13.16
CA SER A 319 -9.76 -20.47 12.57
C SER A 319 -8.41 -19.95 12.10
N ARG A 320 -7.32 -20.46 12.70
CA ARG A 320 -5.93 -20.09 12.39
C ARG A 320 -5.78 -19.90 10.88
N TYR A 321 -5.78 -18.65 10.42
CA TYR A 321 -5.45 -18.33 9.04
C TYR A 321 -4.07 -18.93 8.77
N GLN A 322 -3.80 -19.40 7.54
CA GLN A 322 -2.63 -20.26 7.29
C GLN A 322 -1.32 -19.50 7.49
N ARG A 323 -0.85 -19.45 8.75
CA ARG A 323 0.30 -18.68 9.23
C ARG A 323 1.58 -19.11 8.54
N LYS A 324 1.86 -18.50 7.40
CA LYS A 324 3.13 -18.63 6.70
C LYS A 324 4.05 -17.56 7.24
N ARG A 325 5.01 -17.99 8.07
CA ARG A 325 6.08 -17.09 8.51
C ARG A 325 6.77 -16.48 7.27
N PRO A 326 7.08 -15.18 7.30
CA PRO A 326 8.01 -14.56 6.36
C PRO A 326 9.29 -15.39 6.22
N LEU A 327 9.82 -15.45 5.00
CA LEU A 327 11.15 -15.95 4.74
C LEU A 327 12.20 -14.94 5.24
N PRO A 328 13.43 -15.36 5.57
CA PRO A 328 14.54 -14.42 5.69
C PRO A 328 14.81 -13.73 4.33
N PRO A 329 15.57 -12.63 4.29
CA PRO A 329 16.01 -12.01 3.05
C PRO A 329 16.64 -13.05 2.09
N PRO A 330 16.48 -12.90 0.76
CA PRO A 330 17.08 -13.80 -0.22
C PRO A 330 18.58 -14.01 0.01
N LYS A 331 19.09 -15.18 -0.40
CA LYS A 331 20.46 -15.59 -0.07
C LYS A 331 21.48 -14.58 -0.60
N GLU A 332 21.25 -14.06 -1.80
CA GLU A 332 22.08 -13.07 -2.47
C GLU A 332 22.20 -11.75 -1.67
N VAL A 333 21.12 -11.33 -1.02
CA VAL A 333 21.10 -10.18 -0.10
C VAL A 333 21.90 -10.51 1.16
N THR A 334 21.62 -11.67 1.76
CA THR A 334 22.28 -12.10 3.01
C THR A 334 23.79 -12.34 2.82
N ASP A 335 24.20 -12.88 1.67
CA ASP A 335 25.61 -13.06 1.30
C ASP A 335 26.31 -11.68 1.13
N HIS A 336 25.62 -10.68 0.57
CA HIS A 336 26.13 -9.31 0.47
C HIS A 336 26.26 -8.63 1.85
N ASP A 337 25.24 -8.72 2.71
CA ASP A 337 25.28 -8.19 4.08
C ASP A 337 26.48 -8.75 4.86
N ASN A 338 26.68 -10.08 4.79
CA ASN A 338 27.82 -10.74 5.40
C ASN A 338 29.17 -10.29 4.81
N ALA A 339 29.24 -10.04 3.49
CA ALA A 339 30.44 -9.52 2.85
C ALA A 339 30.77 -8.10 3.34
N VAL A 340 29.78 -7.20 3.41
CA VAL A 340 29.95 -5.82 3.92
C VAL A 340 30.43 -5.83 5.37
N LEU A 341 29.86 -6.67 6.23
CA LEU A 341 30.29 -6.83 7.63
C LEU A 341 31.72 -7.40 7.78
N GLN A 342 32.20 -8.15 6.79
CA GLN A 342 33.56 -8.72 6.78
C GLN A 342 34.62 -7.75 6.21
N VAL A 343 34.24 -6.66 5.55
CA VAL A 343 35.19 -5.63 5.13
C VAL A 343 35.71 -4.89 6.38
N PRO A 344 37.02 -4.94 6.70
CA PRO A 344 37.56 -4.13 7.77
C PRO A 344 37.35 -2.66 7.41
N SER A 345 36.76 -1.88 8.33
CA SER A 345 36.58 -0.44 8.14
C SER A 345 37.93 0.27 7.99
N MET A 346 38.38 0.41 6.74
CA MET A 346 39.55 1.21 6.35
C MET A 346 39.19 2.70 6.26
N THR A 347 38.51 3.21 7.29
CA THR A 347 38.37 4.64 7.59
C THR A 347 38.97 5.02 8.94
N LYS A 348 40.04 4.32 9.35
CA LYS A 348 41.16 5.02 9.98
C LYS A 348 42.02 5.65 8.89
N PHE A 349 41.75 6.91 8.58
CA PHE A 349 42.78 7.77 8.01
C PHE A 349 44.01 7.69 8.90
N GLN A 350 45.14 7.26 8.34
CA GLN A 350 46.42 7.42 9.00
C GLN A 350 46.68 8.92 9.12
N SER A 351 46.55 9.44 10.33
CA SER A 351 47.14 10.72 10.69
C SER A 351 48.65 10.59 10.52
N PHE A 352 49.19 11.19 9.45
CA PHE A 352 50.63 11.39 9.34
C PHE A 352 51.08 12.22 10.55
N GLU A 353 52.01 11.67 11.34
CA GLU A 353 52.62 12.39 12.46
C GLU A 353 53.39 13.62 11.93
N PRO A 354 53.07 14.85 12.36
CA PRO A 354 53.96 15.98 12.18
C PRO A 354 55.08 15.87 13.22
N THR A 355 56.32 15.75 12.77
CA THR A 355 57.48 15.67 13.66
C THR A 355 57.80 17.05 14.26
N ALA A 356 57.09 17.44 15.33
CA ALA A 356 57.36 18.65 16.11
C ALA A 356 57.00 18.43 17.61
N PRO A 357 57.72 19.05 18.56
CA PRO A 357 57.45 18.90 19.99
C PRO A 357 56.19 19.67 20.43
N PRO A 358 55.56 19.31 21.55
CA PRO A 358 54.29 19.89 21.97
C PRO A 358 54.47 21.29 22.59
N GLU A 359 53.86 22.30 21.98
CA GLU A 359 53.57 23.57 22.66
C GLU A 359 52.24 23.45 23.42
N THR A 360 52.20 24.00 24.63
CA THR A 360 51.04 23.92 25.53
C THR A 360 50.00 24.99 25.17
N GLU A 361 48.85 24.60 24.62
CA GLU A 361 47.72 25.52 24.42
C GLU A 361 47.09 25.93 25.75
N SER A 362 47.15 27.22 26.07
CA SER A 362 46.54 27.82 27.25
C SER A 362 45.11 28.29 26.95
N VAL A 363 44.13 27.72 27.67
CA VAL A 363 42.72 28.10 27.51
C VAL A 363 42.46 29.48 28.14
N CYS A 364 41.85 30.40 27.38
CA CYS A 364 41.49 31.74 27.86
C CYS A 364 40.40 31.68 28.95
N PRO A 365 40.65 32.16 30.19
CA PRO A 365 39.68 32.04 31.29
C PRO A 365 38.37 32.82 31.07
N VAL A 366 38.39 33.88 30.25
CA VAL A 366 37.23 34.73 30.00
C VAL A 366 36.16 33.98 29.18
N CYS A 367 36.59 33.21 28.18
CA CYS A 367 35.70 32.47 27.28
C CYS A 367 34.93 31.32 27.97
N LEU A 368 35.41 30.84 29.11
CA LEU A 368 34.76 29.77 29.88
C LEU A 368 33.49 30.22 30.63
N THR A 369 33.22 31.53 30.71
CA THR A 369 32.12 32.06 31.56
C THR A 369 30.99 32.77 30.82
N ASN A 370 31.10 33.03 29.50
CA ASN A 370 30.02 33.66 28.74
C ASN A 370 29.98 33.19 27.27
N PRO A 371 29.03 32.34 26.86
CA PRO A 371 29.07 31.62 25.58
C PRO A 371 28.61 32.42 24.34
N LYS A 372 28.47 33.76 24.42
CA LYS A 372 27.89 34.56 23.32
C LYS A 372 28.86 35.02 22.22
N ASP A 373 30.17 34.91 22.42
CA ASP A 373 31.19 35.43 21.47
C ASP A 373 32.02 34.34 20.76
N MET A 374 31.48 33.13 20.56
CA MET A 374 32.21 32.05 19.86
C MET A 374 32.27 32.18 18.31
N ALA A 375 31.96 33.35 17.74
CA ALA A 375 31.85 33.53 16.30
C ALA A 375 33.18 33.85 15.59
N PHE A 376 34.15 34.46 16.28
CA PHE A 376 35.48 34.79 15.72
C PHE A 376 36.56 34.63 16.79
N GLY A 377 37.77 34.24 16.38
CA GLY A 377 38.87 33.89 17.28
C GLY A 377 39.11 34.93 18.38
N CYS A 378 39.05 34.49 19.63
CA CYS A 378 39.18 35.29 20.84
C CYS A 378 40.48 36.12 20.81
N GLY A 379 40.35 37.43 20.55
CA GLY A 379 41.48 38.37 20.41
C GLY A 379 42.19 38.75 21.71
N HIS A 380 42.01 37.99 22.79
CA HIS A 380 42.66 38.22 24.08
C HIS A 380 44.08 37.62 24.08
N THR A 381 45.07 38.39 23.63
CA THR A 381 46.48 38.02 23.79
C THR A 381 46.91 38.16 25.25
N ILE A 382 47.42 37.08 25.83
CA ILE A 382 48.10 37.13 27.12
C ILE A 382 49.49 37.74 26.85
N LEU A 383 49.71 38.96 27.34
CA LEU A 383 51.05 39.53 27.46
C LEU A 383 51.78 38.80 28.61
N ASN A 384 52.93 38.19 28.31
CA ASN A 384 53.85 37.60 29.29
C ASN A 384 54.52 38.67 30.15
#